data_AF-W9J2Y5-F1
#
_entry.id   AF-W9J2Y5-F1
#
_cell.length_a   1.000
_cell.length_b   1.000
_cell.length_c   1.000
_cell.angle_alpha   90.00
_cell.angle_beta   90.00
_cell.angle_gamma   90.00
#
_symmetry.space_group_name_H-M   'P 1'
#
loop_
_entity.id
_entity.type
_entity.pdbx_description
1 polymer ?
#
loop_
_entity_poly.entity_id
_entity_poly.type
_entity_poly.pdbx_seq_one_letter_code
_entity_poly.pdbx_strand_id
1 'polypeptide(L)'
;MSTIQSQSSPATLLWDHQELIPLQKNLGDEDLVLLLTPAAVPLDQSLANASDPFEPLGKALARTHPWIRHVPYTKERGITGIHVAFIKRARVVIFVLTGFSTEEGLFQLELAEVAREVCEERPLVLVACCEVSEKGAREYGFPTIIQCPGYFATDLQAAAVLLTSERRTTEVTPTTSNSPPPPTWSLLKWDYDRDLPETHALWEACLPSKFHLNRSALGSLLKRDGYAMHYMVREPHKGQAIGFCATFTTFTDSSGDRLIGSVAAIIVHKDFRGQGVGRFLHDEVVSKLNKIRGVGIIQLGSTFPRLLYGLPVPETDTEWFEKRGWNMKESTPGNGRRVLDWLLRFADYPVPDLASAGLTFRPCQLTDYQEVVEMANKESQKRYGFGWYDQYAKTMDSCYMNDIVVGLEGENLVAAAITYFPDNGSPCGADIPWPASIGQSIGGVSCICIKDEDPDMVNRRDSVATRLLLACRQTLSERGMVGMFVDGSRSDENVLQSLGFCKWAEYKELWRKA
;
A
#
# COMPACT_ATOMS: atom_id res chain seq x y z
N MET A 1 -4.09 -23.36 57.91
CA MET A 1 -3.84 -23.92 56.56
C MET A 1 -3.26 -22.81 55.72
N SER A 2 -1.95 -22.87 55.47
CA SER A 2 -1.21 -21.81 54.77
C SER A 2 -1.28 -22.02 53.25
N THR A 3 -1.88 -21.02 52.59
CA THR A 3 -1.45 -20.37 51.34
C THR A 3 -0.62 -21.16 50.33
N ILE A 4 -1.23 -21.44 49.18
CA ILE A 4 -0.53 -21.49 47.90
C ILE A 4 -0.69 -20.10 47.28
N GLN A 5 0.28 -19.22 47.50
CA GLN A 5 0.45 -18.02 46.67
C GLN A 5 0.94 -18.51 45.30
N SER A 6 0.09 -18.40 44.27
CA SER A 6 0.55 -18.51 42.89
C SER A 6 1.53 -17.36 42.65
N GLN A 7 2.81 -17.67 42.48
CA GLN A 7 3.79 -16.68 42.03
C GLN A 7 3.33 -16.21 40.63
N SER A 8 2.78 -14.99 40.56
CA SER A 8 2.57 -14.32 39.29
C SER A 8 3.94 -14.12 38.64
N SER A 9 4.06 -14.44 37.35
CA SER A 9 5.30 -14.19 36.61
C SER A 9 5.62 -12.70 36.64
N PRO A 10 6.86 -12.25 36.84
CA PRO A 10 7.17 -10.83 36.90
C PRO A 10 6.89 -10.12 35.57
N ALA A 11 6.81 -8.79 35.60
CA ALA A 11 6.74 -7.98 34.38
C ALA A 11 7.85 -8.42 33.41
N THR A 12 7.53 -8.52 32.13
CA THR A 12 8.39 -9.09 31.09
C THR A 12 8.41 -8.17 29.88
N LEU A 13 9.61 -7.84 29.39
CA LEU A 13 9.79 -7.19 28.10
C LEU A 13 9.59 -8.22 26.99
N LEU A 14 8.51 -8.10 26.21
CA LEU A 14 8.26 -8.99 25.08
C LEU A 14 9.24 -8.68 23.94
N TRP A 15 9.37 -7.40 23.59
CA TRP A 15 10.37 -6.90 22.67
C TRP A 15 10.54 -5.38 22.77
N ASP A 16 11.67 -4.90 22.27
CA ASP A 16 12.01 -3.49 22.14
C ASP A 16 12.70 -3.25 20.79
N HIS A 17 11.90 -3.11 19.74
CA HIS A 17 12.38 -2.93 18.36
C HIS A 17 12.88 -1.52 18.07
N GLN A 18 12.58 -0.55 18.93
CA GLN A 18 13.05 0.82 18.81
C GLN A 18 14.26 1.12 19.72
N GLU A 19 14.83 0.09 20.36
CA GLU A 19 15.99 0.17 21.27
C GLU A 19 15.85 1.29 22.33
N LEU A 20 14.63 1.45 22.85
CA LEU A 20 14.31 2.54 23.76
C LEU A 20 14.79 2.28 25.18
N ILE A 21 14.87 1.01 25.58
CA ILE A 21 15.10 0.60 26.95
C ILE A 21 16.60 0.37 27.21
N PRO A 22 17.17 0.95 28.28
CA PRO A 22 16.51 1.79 29.28
C PRO A 22 16.23 3.21 28.76
N LEU A 23 15.09 3.77 29.18
CA LEU A 23 14.59 5.09 28.74
C LEU A 23 15.65 6.19 28.82
N GLN A 24 16.53 6.13 29.82
CA GLN A 24 17.60 7.10 30.09
C GLN A 24 18.57 7.26 28.92
N LYS A 25 18.72 6.26 28.05
CA LYS A 25 19.58 6.38 26.85
C LYS A 25 19.04 7.39 25.83
N ASN A 26 17.75 7.68 25.88
CA ASN A 26 17.01 8.42 24.86
C ASN A 26 16.36 9.71 25.40
N LEU A 27 16.56 10.01 26.68
CA LEU A 27 16.01 11.17 27.39
C LEU A 27 17.13 12.11 27.86
N GLY A 28 17.00 13.40 27.54
CA GLY A 28 17.72 14.47 28.23
C GLY A 28 17.07 14.84 29.57
N ASP A 29 17.79 15.60 30.39
CA ASP A 29 17.37 15.94 31.77
C ASP A 29 16.04 16.69 31.87
N GLU A 30 15.62 17.39 30.82
CA GLU A 30 14.37 18.17 30.76
C GLU A 30 13.30 17.55 29.82
N ASP A 31 13.58 16.38 29.23
CA ASP A 31 12.66 15.76 28.28
C ASP A 31 11.41 15.22 28.98
N LEU A 32 10.22 15.59 28.49
CA LEU A 32 8.97 15.11 29.10
C LEU A 32 8.66 13.67 28.70
N VAL A 33 8.41 12.79 29.68
CA VAL A 33 7.81 11.46 29.45
C VAL A 33 6.32 11.53 29.77
N LEU A 34 5.48 11.21 28.79
CA LEU A 34 4.03 11.19 28.96
C LEU A 34 3.55 9.77 29.26
N LEU A 35 2.89 9.59 30.41
CA LEU A 35 2.22 8.37 30.80
C LEU A 35 0.71 8.51 30.57
N LEU A 36 0.20 7.80 29.56
CA LEU A 36 -1.22 7.69 29.24
C LEU A 36 -1.79 6.41 29.85
N THR A 37 -2.77 6.53 30.75
CA THR A 37 -3.35 5.36 31.45
C THR A 37 -4.87 5.36 31.40
N PRO A 38 -5.52 4.19 31.42
CA PRO A 38 -6.97 4.13 31.44
C PRO A 38 -7.49 4.58 32.81
N ALA A 39 -8.65 5.23 32.85
CA ALA A 39 -9.43 5.37 34.07
C ALA A 39 -10.02 4.00 34.45
N ALA A 40 -9.30 3.26 35.30
CA ALA A 40 -9.67 1.92 35.74
C ALA A 40 -10.01 1.86 37.22
N VAL A 41 -10.80 0.87 37.62
CA VAL A 41 -11.06 0.56 39.03
C VAL A 41 -9.86 -0.21 39.60
N PRO A 42 -9.33 0.17 40.78
CA PRO A 42 -8.24 -0.56 41.43
C PRO A 42 -8.57 -2.05 41.64
N LEU A 43 -7.62 -2.95 41.37
CA LEU A 43 -7.77 -4.39 41.66
C LEU A 43 -7.80 -4.68 43.15
N ASP A 44 -7.12 -3.86 43.96
CA ASP A 44 -7.16 -3.94 45.42
C ASP A 44 -8.41 -3.22 45.94
N GLN A 45 -9.42 -4.00 46.33
CA GLN A 45 -10.68 -3.51 46.86
C GLN A 45 -10.52 -2.73 48.17
N SER A 46 -9.40 -2.89 48.89
CA SER A 46 -9.09 -2.09 50.08
C SER A 46 -8.70 -0.64 49.76
N LEU A 47 -8.33 -0.37 48.50
CA LEU A 47 -7.94 0.94 47.96
C LEU A 47 -9.02 1.55 47.05
N ALA A 48 -10.22 0.95 46.99
CA ALA A 48 -11.30 1.32 46.08
C ALA A 48 -11.82 2.77 46.24
N ASN A 49 -11.45 3.45 47.33
CA ASN A 49 -11.83 4.83 47.59
C ASN A 49 -10.67 5.79 47.25
N ALA A 50 -10.71 6.34 46.03
CA ALA A 50 -10.03 7.57 45.57
C ALA A 50 -8.54 7.52 45.13
N SER A 51 -7.92 6.34 45.00
CA SER A 51 -6.53 6.23 44.49
C SER A 51 -6.51 5.88 43.00
N ASP A 52 -5.77 6.65 42.18
CA ASP A 52 -5.45 6.27 40.80
C ASP A 52 -4.60 4.97 40.82
N PRO A 53 -5.07 3.86 40.22
CA PRO A 53 -4.37 2.59 40.27
C PRO A 53 -3.01 2.60 39.56
N PHE A 54 -2.75 3.58 38.69
CA PHE A 54 -1.49 3.70 37.96
C PHE A 54 -0.51 4.70 38.57
N GLU A 55 -0.88 5.39 39.65
CA GLU A 55 0.03 6.25 40.41
C GLU A 55 1.35 5.55 40.80
N PRO A 56 1.37 4.24 41.19
CA PRO A 56 2.62 3.54 41.49
C PRO A 56 3.60 3.49 40.31
N LEU A 57 3.12 3.38 39.06
CA LEU A 57 3.95 3.37 37.86
C LEU A 57 4.61 4.74 37.68
N GLY A 58 3.81 5.81 37.72
CA GLY A 58 4.31 7.19 37.61
C GLY A 58 5.33 7.53 38.70
N LYS A 59 5.04 7.19 39.96
CA LYS A 59 5.97 7.37 41.09
C LYS A 59 7.27 6.60 40.92
N ALA A 60 7.21 5.37 40.40
CA ALA A 60 8.39 4.54 40.20
C ALA A 60 9.28 5.10 39.07
N LEU A 61 8.69 5.52 37.95
CA LEU A 61 9.42 6.17 36.85
C LEU A 61 10.06 7.50 37.31
N ALA A 62 9.33 8.30 38.10
CA ALA A 62 9.78 9.58 38.62
C ALA A 62 11.03 9.50 39.53
N ARG A 63 11.35 8.32 40.08
CA ARG A 63 12.60 8.10 40.83
C ARG A 63 13.84 8.15 39.95
N THR A 64 13.68 7.85 38.67
CA THR A 64 14.78 7.78 37.70
C THR A 64 14.77 8.95 36.71
N HIS A 65 13.59 9.53 36.43
CA HIS A 65 13.44 10.68 35.55
C HIS A 65 12.34 11.61 36.06
N PRO A 66 12.63 12.84 36.50
CA PRO A 66 11.66 13.67 37.24
C PRO A 66 10.50 14.21 36.38
N TRP A 67 10.67 14.31 35.06
CA TRP A 67 9.68 14.90 34.14
C TRP A 67 8.67 13.87 33.62
N ILE A 68 7.95 13.22 34.54
CA ILE A 68 6.83 12.33 34.20
C ILE A 68 5.53 13.11 34.25
N ARG A 69 4.78 13.13 33.14
CA ARG A 69 3.41 13.65 33.11
C ARG A 69 2.43 12.52 32.97
N HIS A 70 1.56 12.37 33.96
CA HIS A 70 0.49 11.38 33.95
C HIS A 70 -0.82 12.02 33.47
N VAL A 71 -1.44 11.45 32.44
CA VAL A 71 -2.73 11.90 31.89
C VAL A 71 -3.65 10.69 31.67
N PRO A 72 -4.78 10.59 32.40
CA PRO A 72 -5.70 9.49 32.22
C PRO A 72 -6.58 9.69 30.97
N TYR A 73 -6.90 8.59 30.28
CA TYR A 73 -7.91 8.53 29.22
C TYR A 73 -9.10 7.67 29.65
N THR A 74 -10.28 7.92 29.10
CA THR A 74 -11.51 7.15 29.43
C THR A 74 -12.20 6.66 28.17
N LYS A 75 -13.08 5.66 28.31
CA LYS A 75 -13.84 5.12 27.19
C LYS A 75 -14.79 6.13 26.56
N GLU A 76 -15.39 6.99 27.36
CA GLU A 76 -16.39 7.96 26.92
C GLU A 76 -15.77 9.12 26.14
N ARG A 77 -14.49 9.44 26.39
CA ARG A 77 -13.83 10.62 25.82
C ARG A 77 -12.68 10.28 24.86
N GLY A 78 -12.12 9.08 24.95
CA GLY A 78 -10.99 8.64 24.13
C GLY A 78 -9.78 9.58 24.19
N ILE A 79 -9.01 9.62 23.10
CA ILE A 79 -7.88 10.53 22.92
C ILE A 79 -8.38 11.90 22.45
N THR A 80 -8.63 12.78 23.41
CA THR A 80 -9.00 14.19 23.17
C THR A 80 -7.84 15.09 22.73
N GLY A 81 -8.14 16.31 22.28
CA GLY A 81 -7.14 17.33 21.93
C GLY A 81 -6.19 17.71 23.07
N ILE A 82 -6.56 17.50 24.33
CA ILE A 82 -5.66 17.69 25.48
C ILE A 82 -4.55 16.63 25.46
N HIS A 83 -4.89 15.35 25.23
CA HIS A 83 -3.91 14.28 25.09
C HIS A 83 -2.97 14.57 23.92
N VAL A 84 -3.52 15.00 22.79
CA VAL A 84 -2.74 15.40 21.60
C VAL A 84 -1.73 16.50 21.93
N ALA A 85 -2.14 17.52 22.68
CA ALA A 85 -1.24 18.60 23.09
C ALA A 85 -0.11 18.10 24.01
N PHE A 86 -0.37 17.13 24.89
CA PHE A 86 0.66 16.52 25.71
C PHE A 86 1.59 15.60 24.90
N ILE A 87 1.05 14.76 24.02
CA ILE A 87 1.84 13.87 23.16
C ILE A 87 2.84 14.68 22.33
N LYS A 88 2.40 15.77 21.71
CA LYS A 88 3.27 16.63 20.89
C LYS A 88 4.43 17.27 21.65
N ARG A 89 4.31 17.42 22.98
CA ARG A 89 5.34 18.01 23.86
C ARG A 89 6.21 16.95 24.54
N ALA A 90 5.82 15.68 24.50
CA ALA A 90 6.56 14.59 25.10
C ALA A 90 7.71 14.13 24.19
N ARG A 91 8.81 13.72 24.80
CA ARG A 91 9.91 13.02 24.12
C ARG A 91 9.59 11.54 23.94
N VAL A 92 8.99 10.91 24.95
CA VAL A 92 8.54 9.51 24.96
C VAL A 92 7.12 9.43 25.49
N VAL A 93 6.30 8.59 24.87
CA VAL A 93 4.95 8.28 25.35
C VAL A 93 4.91 6.83 25.82
N ILE A 94 4.36 6.61 27.01
CA ILE A 94 4.07 5.29 27.57
C ILE A 94 2.56 5.16 27.61
N PHE A 95 2.00 4.22 26.85
CA PHE A 95 0.58 3.93 26.82
C PHE A 95 0.33 2.65 27.61
N VAL A 96 -0.52 2.73 28.63
CA VAL A 96 -0.87 1.58 29.48
C VAL A 96 -2.23 1.07 29.05
N LEU A 97 -2.43 -0.25 29.02
CA LEU A 97 -3.75 -0.87 28.88
C LEU A 97 -3.96 -1.96 29.94
N THR A 98 -5.21 -2.32 30.22
CA THR A 98 -5.60 -3.34 31.21
C THR A 98 -6.14 -4.63 30.59
N GLY A 99 -6.31 -4.69 29.27
CA GLY A 99 -6.79 -5.88 28.57
C GLY A 99 -6.36 -5.91 27.11
N PHE A 100 -6.10 -7.11 26.58
CA PHE A 100 -5.67 -7.30 25.18
C PHE A 100 -6.70 -8.06 24.32
N SER A 101 -7.70 -8.68 24.94
CA SER A 101 -8.70 -9.51 24.24
C SER A 101 -10.11 -9.39 24.80
N THR A 102 -10.30 -8.60 25.86
CA THR A 102 -11.63 -8.24 26.37
C THR A 102 -12.20 -7.09 25.55
N GLU A 103 -13.53 -6.89 25.55
CA GLU A 103 -14.16 -5.75 24.85
C GLU A 103 -13.53 -4.41 25.26
N GLU A 104 -13.32 -4.23 26.57
CA GLU A 104 -12.64 -3.05 27.12
C GLU A 104 -11.18 -2.95 26.66
N GLY A 105 -10.49 -4.09 26.57
CA GLY A 105 -9.12 -4.16 26.09
C GLY A 105 -8.97 -3.81 24.60
N LEU A 106 -9.87 -4.33 23.77
CA LEU A 106 -9.91 -4.01 22.33
C LEU A 106 -10.15 -2.51 22.12
N PHE A 107 -11.05 -1.90 22.90
CA PHE A 107 -11.25 -0.46 22.85
C PHE A 107 -9.99 0.33 23.28
N GLN A 108 -9.28 -0.12 24.33
CA GLN A 108 -8.03 0.51 24.74
C GLN A 108 -6.92 0.35 23.69
N LEU A 109 -6.91 -0.76 22.95
CA LEU A 109 -6.01 -0.97 21.81
C LEU A 109 -6.32 0.02 20.67
N GLU A 110 -7.59 0.24 20.34
CA GLU A 110 -7.98 1.29 19.37
C GLU A 110 -7.48 2.66 19.81
N LEU A 111 -7.60 3.01 21.10
CA LEU A 111 -7.05 4.28 21.62
C LEU A 111 -5.53 4.32 21.61
N ALA A 112 -4.85 3.20 21.83
CA ALA A 112 -3.39 3.09 21.73
C ALA A 112 -2.92 3.32 20.29
N GLU A 113 -3.67 2.84 19.30
CA GLU A 113 -3.42 3.13 17.89
C GLU A 113 -3.60 4.61 17.56
N VAL A 114 -4.68 5.24 18.04
CA VAL A 114 -4.87 6.70 17.90
C VAL A 114 -3.72 7.47 18.54
N ALA A 115 -3.30 7.09 19.76
CA ALA A 115 -2.16 7.72 20.43
C ALA A 115 -0.86 7.54 19.63
N ARG A 116 -0.64 6.36 19.03
CA ARG A 116 0.51 6.07 18.16
C ARG A 116 0.52 6.95 16.91
N GLU A 117 -0.63 7.18 16.28
CA GLU A 117 -0.75 8.08 15.13
C GLU A 117 -0.36 9.51 15.51
N VAL A 118 -0.81 9.99 16.67
CA VAL A 118 -0.50 11.33 17.18
C VAL A 118 0.98 11.47 17.58
N CYS A 119 1.66 10.37 17.93
CA CYS A 119 3.09 10.38 18.27
C CYS A 119 3.98 10.73 17.06
N GLU A 120 3.54 10.47 15.84
CA GLU A 120 4.33 10.62 14.62
C GLU A 120 5.65 9.83 14.72
N GLU A 121 6.80 10.49 14.80
CA GLU A 121 8.14 9.87 14.95
C GLU A 121 8.56 9.70 16.42
N ARG A 122 7.72 10.07 17.39
CA ARG A 122 8.05 9.97 18.82
C ARG A 122 7.92 8.52 19.30
N PRO A 123 8.88 8.01 20.09
CA PRO A 123 8.79 6.67 20.65
C PRO A 123 7.53 6.46 21.51
N LEU A 124 6.83 5.35 21.25
CA LEU A 124 5.69 4.89 22.02
C LEU A 124 6.01 3.51 22.63
N VAL A 125 5.84 3.37 23.94
CA VAL A 125 5.91 2.08 24.63
C VAL A 125 4.52 1.64 25.04
N LEU A 126 4.15 0.41 24.71
CA LEU A 126 2.93 -0.20 25.22
C LEU A 126 3.23 -1.00 26.49
N VAL A 127 2.56 -0.66 27.59
CA VAL A 127 2.58 -1.43 28.84
C VAL A 127 1.24 -2.14 28.98
N ALA A 128 1.24 -3.44 28.71
CA ALA A 128 0.06 -4.28 28.80
C ALA A 128 -0.06 -4.91 30.20
N CYS A 129 -0.99 -4.43 31.01
CA CYS A 129 -1.28 -4.97 32.35
C CYS A 129 -2.22 -6.18 32.28
N CYS A 130 -1.94 -7.11 31.37
CA CYS A 130 -2.66 -8.36 31.13
C CYS A 130 -1.78 -9.32 30.32
N GLU A 131 -2.21 -10.56 30.16
CA GLU A 131 -1.52 -11.51 29.27
C GLU A 131 -1.67 -11.10 27.79
N VAL A 132 -0.56 -11.10 27.06
CA VAL A 132 -0.54 -10.81 25.63
C VAL A 132 -0.09 -12.04 24.87
N SER A 133 -0.94 -12.56 23.99
CA SER A 133 -0.53 -13.66 23.10
C SER A 133 0.51 -13.19 22.08
N GLU A 134 1.46 -14.06 21.70
CA GLU A 134 2.45 -13.72 20.66
C GLU A 134 1.79 -13.27 19.35
N LYS A 135 0.65 -13.88 18.99
CA LYS A 135 -0.13 -13.51 17.82
C LYS A 135 -0.69 -12.09 17.96
N GLY A 136 -1.36 -11.80 19.08
CA GLY A 136 -1.94 -10.48 19.35
C GLY A 136 -0.87 -9.39 19.41
N ALA A 137 0.23 -9.63 20.11
CA ALA A 137 1.33 -8.68 20.20
C ALA A 137 1.88 -8.30 18.80
N ARG A 138 1.98 -9.28 17.89
CA ARG A 138 2.42 -9.06 16.50
C ARG A 138 1.38 -8.40 15.60
N GLU A 139 0.09 -8.65 15.85
CA GLU A 139 -1.02 -8.12 15.06
C GLU A 139 -1.11 -6.59 15.15
N TYR A 140 -0.96 -6.03 16.35
CA TYR A 140 -1.04 -4.57 16.56
C TYR A 140 0.28 -3.82 16.31
N GLY A 141 1.39 -4.54 16.13
CA GLY A 141 2.65 -3.97 15.63
C GLY A 141 3.28 -2.86 16.48
N PHE A 142 3.04 -2.82 17.79
CA PHE A 142 3.69 -1.85 18.68
C PHE A 142 5.20 -2.15 18.80
N PRO A 143 6.08 -1.14 18.65
CA PRO A 143 7.52 -1.35 18.54
C PRO A 143 8.18 -1.78 19.85
N THR A 144 7.63 -1.40 21.01
CA THR A 144 8.10 -1.85 22.32
C THR A 144 6.90 -2.23 23.17
N ILE A 145 6.90 -3.47 23.68
CA ILE A 145 5.81 -4.00 24.49
C ILE A 145 6.38 -4.60 25.77
N ILE A 146 5.89 -4.10 26.90
CA ILE A 146 6.10 -4.70 28.22
C ILE A 146 4.78 -5.31 28.68
N GLN A 147 4.84 -6.56 29.10
CA GLN A 147 3.72 -7.28 29.69
C GLN A 147 3.85 -7.31 31.21
N CYS A 148 2.75 -7.09 31.91
CA CYS A 148 2.59 -7.30 33.34
C CYS A 148 1.39 -8.22 33.61
N PRO A 149 1.42 -9.05 34.67
CA PRO A 149 0.27 -9.89 35.03
C PRO A 149 -1.02 -9.11 35.30
N GLY A 150 -0.86 -7.88 35.79
CA GLY A 150 -1.93 -6.98 36.14
C GLY A 150 -1.37 -5.60 36.47
N TYR A 151 -2.21 -4.77 37.08
CA TYR A 151 -1.88 -3.40 37.47
C TYR A 151 -1.85 -3.22 38.99
N PHE A 152 -1.41 -4.25 39.74
CA PHE A 152 -1.05 -4.08 41.15
C PHE A 152 0.23 -3.23 41.28
N ALA A 153 0.40 -2.58 42.42
CA ALA A 153 1.54 -1.69 42.65
C ALA A 153 2.90 -2.38 42.41
N THR A 154 3.03 -3.66 42.77
CA THR A 154 4.25 -4.46 42.55
C THR A 154 4.53 -4.72 41.07
N ASP A 155 3.50 -5.02 40.28
CA ASP A 155 3.62 -5.29 38.85
C ASP A 155 4.00 -4.02 38.09
N LEU A 156 3.38 -2.90 38.44
CA LEU A 156 3.67 -1.58 37.88
C LEU A 156 5.08 -1.10 38.22
N GLN A 157 5.54 -1.36 39.45
CA GLN A 157 6.93 -1.08 39.84
C GLN A 157 7.92 -1.96 39.06
N ALA A 158 7.61 -3.23 38.82
CA ALA A 158 8.44 -4.11 38.00
C ALA A 158 8.53 -3.63 36.54
N ALA A 159 7.42 -3.17 35.95
CA ALA A 159 7.44 -2.51 34.64
C ALA A 159 8.32 -1.25 34.62
N ALA A 160 8.22 -0.40 35.64
CA ALA A 160 9.07 0.80 35.75
C ALA A 160 10.56 0.43 35.82
N VAL A 161 10.92 -0.62 36.56
CA VAL A 161 12.29 -1.13 36.62
C VAL A 161 12.75 -1.62 35.25
N LEU A 162 11.92 -2.38 34.52
CA LEU A 162 12.26 -2.81 33.16
C LEU A 162 12.47 -1.63 32.20
N LEU A 163 11.61 -0.62 32.27
CA LEU A 163 11.74 0.60 31.45
C LEU A 163 13.04 1.37 31.72
N THR A 164 13.65 1.21 32.90
CA THR A 164 14.73 2.09 33.38
C THR A 164 16.05 1.38 33.68
N SER A 165 16.08 0.05 33.63
CA SER A 165 17.27 -0.73 33.98
C SER A 165 18.13 -1.05 32.76
N GLU A 166 19.43 -0.80 32.87
CA GLU A 166 20.43 -1.35 31.95
C GLU A 166 20.46 -2.88 32.10
N ARG A 167 20.05 -3.60 31.06
CA ARG A 167 20.14 -5.06 31.05
C ARG A 167 21.62 -5.45 31.08
N ARG A 168 22.10 -5.97 32.21
CA ARG A 168 23.32 -6.79 32.22
C ARG A 168 23.01 -8.05 31.43
N THR A 169 23.72 -8.30 30.34
CA THR A 169 23.74 -9.58 29.65
C THR A 169 24.32 -10.64 30.58
N THR A 170 23.49 -11.21 31.45
CA THR A 170 23.77 -12.51 32.03
C THR A 170 23.42 -13.54 30.98
N GLU A 171 24.47 -14.09 30.39
CA GLU A 171 24.47 -15.27 29.54
C GLU A 171 23.59 -16.35 30.19
N VAL A 172 22.42 -16.59 29.60
CA VAL A 172 21.73 -17.86 29.74
C VAL A 172 22.26 -18.71 28.59
N THR A 173 23.05 -19.70 28.95
CA THR A 173 23.62 -20.73 28.07
C THR A 173 22.56 -21.22 27.07
N PRO A 174 22.76 -21.01 25.75
CA PRO A 174 21.82 -21.52 24.77
C PRO A 174 22.02 -23.02 24.62
N THR A 175 20.96 -23.79 24.86
CA THR A 175 20.79 -25.06 24.19
C THR A 175 20.87 -24.79 22.69
N THR A 176 21.87 -25.38 22.05
CA THR A 176 22.23 -25.24 20.65
C THR A 176 21.02 -25.40 19.72
N SER A 177 20.51 -24.26 19.25
CA SER A 177 19.82 -24.14 17.96
C SER A 177 20.78 -23.35 17.07
N ASN A 178 21.43 -24.04 16.14
CA ASN A 178 22.38 -23.48 15.16
C ASN A 178 21.71 -22.58 14.10
N SER A 179 20.77 -21.73 14.51
CA SER A 179 20.12 -20.77 13.63
C SER A 179 20.57 -19.38 14.07
N PRO A 180 21.25 -18.60 13.20
CA PRO A 180 21.55 -17.21 13.52
C PRO A 180 20.26 -16.45 13.84
N PRO A 181 20.31 -15.44 14.73
CA PRO A 181 19.16 -14.58 14.99
C PRO A 181 18.64 -14.01 13.65
N PRO A 182 17.32 -13.91 13.46
CA PRO A 182 16.77 -13.41 12.21
C PRO A 182 17.31 -12.00 11.96
N PRO A 183 17.81 -11.71 10.74
CA PRO A 183 18.33 -10.40 10.40
C PRO A 183 17.25 -9.31 10.59
N THR A 184 17.57 -8.28 11.36
CA THR A 184 16.79 -7.04 11.42
C THR A 184 17.03 -6.26 10.13
N TRP A 185 16.00 -6.17 9.29
CA TRP A 185 16.05 -5.45 8.03
C TRP A 185 15.84 -3.96 8.26
N SER A 186 16.59 -3.11 7.55
CA SER A 186 16.38 -1.64 7.57
C SER A 186 15.65 -1.21 6.30
N LEU A 187 14.64 -0.37 6.46
CA LEU A 187 13.90 0.23 5.35
C LEU A 187 14.53 1.56 4.95
N LEU A 188 15.05 1.64 3.74
CA LEU A 188 15.69 2.83 3.20
C LEU A 188 14.77 3.50 2.18
N LYS A 189 14.71 4.83 2.19
CA LYS A 189 14.10 5.59 1.09
C LYS A 189 14.97 5.42 -0.15
N TRP A 190 14.31 5.09 -1.26
CA TRP A 190 14.97 4.95 -2.56
C TRP A 190 15.39 6.31 -3.09
N ASP A 191 16.61 6.36 -3.60
CA ASP A 191 17.22 7.54 -4.21
C ASP A 191 17.50 7.24 -5.70
N TYR A 192 17.04 8.13 -6.59
CA TYR A 192 17.13 7.89 -8.04
C TYR A 192 18.58 7.72 -8.51
N ASP A 193 19.47 8.63 -8.13
CA ASP A 193 20.83 8.69 -8.65
C ASP A 193 21.68 7.54 -8.09
N ARG A 194 21.47 7.19 -6.83
CA ARG A 194 22.20 6.12 -6.14
C ARG A 194 21.67 4.73 -6.46
N ASP A 195 20.35 4.53 -6.40
CA ASP A 195 19.75 3.20 -6.27
C ASP A 195 19.25 2.63 -7.60
N LEU A 196 19.06 3.43 -8.66
CA LEU A 196 18.55 2.96 -9.95
C LEU A 196 19.36 1.80 -10.57
N PRO A 197 20.71 1.78 -10.57
CA PRO A 197 21.46 0.66 -11.13
C PRO A 197 21.20 -0.67 -10.42
N GLU A 198 21.11 -0.65 -9.09
CA GLU A 198 20.83 -1.85 -8.28
C GLU A 198 19.35 -2.27 -8.35
N THR A 199 18.42 -1.31 -8.40
CA THR A 199 17.01 -1.57 -8.65
C THR A 199 16.80 -2.25 -10.00
N HIS A 200 17.46 -1.76 -11.05
CA HIS A 200 17.40 -2.35 -12.39
C HIS A 200 17.96 -3.78 -12.41
N ALA A 201 19.09 -4.02 -11.75
CA ALA A 201 19.64 -5.38 -11.61
C ALA A 201 18.71 -6.34 -10.83
N LEU A 202 18.10 -5.87 -9.74
CA LEU A 202 17.11 -6.65 -9.00
C LEU A 202 15.87 -6.95 -9.84
N TRP A 203 15.40 -5.98 -10.62
CA TRP A 203 14.25 -6.11 -11.51
C TRP A 203 14.47 -7.23 -12.54
N GLU A 204 15.60 -7.19 -13.26
CA GLU A 204 15.95 -8.21 -14.26
C GLU A 204 16.17 -9.59 -13.63
N ALA A 205 16.77 -9.64 -12.44
CA ALA A 205 17.03 -10.90 -11.74
C ALA A 205 15.77 -11.57 -11.17
N CYS A 206 14.73 -10.78 -10.84
CA CYS A 206 13.54 -11.28 -10.14
C CYS A 206 12.33 -11.45 -11.05
N LEU A 207 12.20 -10.66 -12.11
CA LEU A 207 11.04 -10.68 -12.99
C LEU A 207 11.31 -11.47 -14.28
N PRO A 208 10.27 -12.08 -14.86
CA PRO A 208 10.36 -12.70 -16.18
C PRO A 208 10.86 -11.72 -17.25
N SER A 209 11.57 -12.24 -18.24
CA SER A 209 12.17 -11.43 -19.32
C SER A 209 11.18 -10.57 -20.10
N LYS A 210 9.92 -11.00 -20.20
CA LYS A 210 8.84 -10.21 -20.84
C LYS A 210 8.59 -8.86 -20.15
N PHE A 211 8.92 -8.74 -18.86
CA PHE A 211 8.77 -7.52 -18.07
C PHE A 211 10.09 -6.77 -17.88
N HIS A 212 11.16 -7.17 -18.57
CA HIS A 212 12.43 -6.45 -18.50
C HIS A 212 12.31 -5.11 -19.22
N LEU A 213 12.83 -4.07 -18.58
CA LEU A 213 12.92 -2.73 -19.14
C LEU A 213 14.40 -2.33 -19.14
N ASN A 214 14.81 -1.55 -20.13
CA ASN A 214 16.13 -0.92 -20.04
C ASN A 214 16.16 0.06 -18.85
N ARG A 215 17.36 0.32 -18.33
CA ARG A 215 17.54 1.13 -17.12
C ARG A 215 16.94 2.54 -17.24
N SER A 216 17.05 3.17 -18.40
CA SER A 216 16.51 4.51 -18.64
C SER A 216 14.98 4.51 -18.58
N ALA A 217 14.34 3.55 -19.26
CA ALA A 217 12.88 3.41 -19.27
C ALA A 217 12.34 3.12 -17.86
N LEU A 218 12.97 2.19 -17.13
CA LEU A 218 12.61 1.91 -15.74
C LEU A 218 12.79 3.17 -14.86
N GLY A 219 13.90 3.88 -15.01
CA GLY A 219 14.16 5.12 -14.28
C GLY A 219 13.09 6.19 -14.51
N SER A 220 12.69 6.44 -15.76
CA SER A 220 11.65 7.42 -16.10
C SER A 220 10.27 7.08 -15.53
N LEU A 221 9.96 5.80 -15.34
CA LEU A 221 8.72 5.36 -14.71
C LEU A 221 8.76 5.51 -13.19
N LEU A 222 9.91 5.22 -12.56
CA LEU A 222 10.07 5.32 -11.11
C LEU A 222 10.20 6.79 -10.64
N LYS A 223 10.82 7.66 -11.43
CA LYS A 223 11.00 9.07 -11.07
C LYS A 223 9.74 9.89 -11.33
N ARG A 224 8.79 9.88 -10.38
CA ARG A 224 7.57 10.70 -10.42
C ARG A 224 7.46 11.61 -9.20
N ASP A 225 7.93 12.84 -9.35
CA ASP A 225 7.96 13.83 -8.28
C ASP A 225 6.57 14.06 -7.69
N GLY A 226 6.47 14.04 -6.35
CA GLY A 226 5.21 14.26 -5.62
C GLY A 226 4.30 13.04 -5.51
N TYR A 227 4.49 12.01 -6.34
CA TYR A 227 3.60 10.83 -6.40
C TYR A 227 4.33 9.51 -6.08
N ALA A 228 5.65 9.43 -6.28
CA ALA A 228 6.45 8.23 -6.03
C ALA A 228 7.16 8.26 -4.67
N MET A 229 7.06 7.18 -3.90
CA MET A 229 7.79 7.00 -2.63
C MET A 229 8.35 5.58 -2.51
N HIS A 230 9.40 5.28 -3.25
CA HIS A 230 9.93 3.92 -3.31
C HIS A 230 10.83 3.60 -2.12
N TYR A 231 10.96 2.30 -1.83
CA TYR A 231 11.74 1.82 -0.69
C TYR A 231 12.66 0.66 -1.08
N MET A 232 13.77 0.56 -0.37
CA MET A 232 14.80 -0.45 -0.59
C MET A 232 15.22 -1.09 0.74
N VAL A 233 15.59 -2.35 0.67
CA VAL A 233 16.27 -3.08 1.75
C VAL A 233 17.63 -3.50 1.24
N ARG A 234 18.67 -3.22 2.04
CA ARG A 234 20.05 -3.62 1.76
C ARG A 234 20.50 -4.69 2.75
N GLU A 235 21.35 -5.60 2.29
CA GLU A 235 21.97 -6.59 3.16
C GLU A 235 22.83 -5.88 4.22
N PRO A 236 22.67 -6.17 5.52
CA PRO A 236 23.37 -5.45 6.58
C PRO A 236 24.90 -5.46 6.49
N HIS A 237 25.50 -6.51 5.92
CA HIS A 237 26.95 -6.71 5.92
C HIS A 237 27.64 -6.15 4.66
N LYS A 238 27.15 -6.51 3.46
CA LYS A 238 27.76 -6.05 2.19
C LYS A 238 27.10 -4.79 1.64
N GLY A 239 25.96 -4.37 2.17
CA GLY A 239 25.23 -3.19 1.72
C GLY A 239 24.55 -3.34 0.35
N GLN A 240 24.56 -4.53 -0.26
CA GLN A 240 23.92 -4.78 -1.55
C GLN A 240 22.39 -4.66 -1.43
N ALA A 241 21.72 -4.09 -2.43
CA ALA A 241 20.26 -4.10 -2.50
C ALA A 241 19.73 -5.54 -2.64
N ILE A 242 18.84 -5.94 -1.72
CA ILE A 242 18.25 -7.29 -1.67
C ILE A 242 16.72 -7.27 -1.74
N GLY A 243 16.10 -6.12 -1.53
CA GLY A 243 14.67 -5.92 -1.65
C GLY A 243 14.34 -4.53 -2.17
N PHE A 244 13.30 -4.42 -3.00
CA PHE A 244 12.84 -3.16 -3.56
C PHE A 244 11.31 -3.15 -3.66
N CYS A 245 10.71 -2.02 -3.31
CA CYS A 245 9.27 -1.79 -3.37
C CYS A 245 8.98 -0.48 -4.10
N ALA A 246 8.38 -0.57 -5.27
CA ALA A 246 7.89 0.57 -6.03
C ALA A 246 6.49 0.95 -5.54
N THR A 247 6.27 2.24 -5.30
CA THR A 247 4.99 2.77 -4.84
C THR A 247 4.61 4.07 -5.54
N PHE A 248 3.32 4.28 -5.69
CA PHE A 248 2.76 5.52 -6.22
C PHE A 248 1.49 5.92 -5.46
N THR A 249 1.21 7.21 -5.38
CA THR A 249 -0.11 7.74 -5.06
C THR A 249 -0.71 8.38 -6.30
N THR A 250 -2.00 8.15 -6.56
CA THR A 250 -2.72 8.79 -7.68
C THR A 250 -4.13 9.15 -7.28
N PHE A 251 -4.75 10.11 -7.95
CA PHE A 251 -6.13 10.47 -7.67
C PHE A 251 -7.10 9.40 -8.18
N THR A 252 -8.15 9.13 -7.41
CA THR A 252 -9.16 8.13 -7.79
C THR A 252 -10.21 8.68 -8.75
N ASP A 253 -10.44 10.00 -8.72
CA ASP A 253 -11.47 10.69 -9.48
C ASP A 253 -11.14 12.20 -9.62
N SER A 254 -12.07 12.96 -10.21
CA SER A 254 -11.93 14.39 -10.45
C SER A 254 -11.98 15.29 -9.20
N SER A 255 -12.19 14.76 -7.99
CA SER A 255 -12.30 15.57 -6.76
C SER A 255 -10.97 16.17 -6.31
N GLY A 256 -9.85 15.52 -6.66
CA GLY A 256 -8.51 15.94 -6.25
C GLY A 256 -8.21 15.79 -4.75
N ASP A 257 -9.06 15.12 -3.96
CA ASP A 257 -8.82 14.90 -2.52
C ASP A 257 -8.76 13.41 -2.12
N ARG A 258 -9.21 12.51 -3.01
CA ARG A 258 -9.15 11.05 -2.82
C ARG A 258 -8.01 10.43 -3.62
N LEU A 259 -7.19 9.67 -2.91
CA LEU A 259 -6.01 8.99 -3.44
C LEU A 259 -6.15 7.47 -3.34
N ILE A 260 -5.46 6.80 -4.26
CA ILE A 260 -5.13 5.38 -4.19
C ILE A 260 -3.62 5.23 -4.00
N GLY A 261 -3.24 4.47 -2.97
CA GLY A 261 -1.87 4.04 -2.72
C GLY A 261 -1.59 2.74 -3.46
N SER A 262 -0.53 2.73 -4.26
CA SER A 262 -0.14 1.59 -5.10
C SER A 262 1.13 0.96 -4.56
N VAL A 263 1.13 -0.35 -4.36
CA VAL A 263 2.34 -1.17 -4.30
C VAL A 263 2.56 -1.74 -5.69
N ALA A 264 3.24 -0.97 -6.54
CA ALA A 264 3.38 -1.25 -7.97
C ALA A 264 4.19 -2.52 -8.26
N ALA A 265 5.22 -2.76 -7.46
CA ALA A 265 6.02 -3.98 -7.49
C ALA A 265 6.72 -4.17 -6.14
N ILE A 266 6.80 -5.41 -5.68
CA ILE A 266 7.66 -5.82 -4.55
C ILE A 266 8.54 -6.98 -5.01
N ILE A 267 9.85 -6.79 -4.96
CA ILE A 267 10.82 -7.78 -5.40
C ILE A 267 11.85 -8.04 -4.31
N VAL A 268 12.22 -9.32 -4.17
CA VAL A 268 13.24 -9.78 -3.23
C VAL A 268 14.20 -10.68 -3.99
N HIS A 269 15.49 -10.40 -3.87
CA HIS A 269 16.57 -11.18 -4.46
C HIS A 269 16.41 -12.66 -4.07
N LYS A 270 16.57 -13.55 -5.05
CA LYS A 270 16.28 -15.00 -4.91
C LYS A 270 16.96 -15.63 -3.69
N ASP A 271 18.21 -15.26 -3.41
CA ASP A 271 19.03 -15.82 -2.32
C ASP A 271 18.59 -15.33 -0.93
N PHE A 272 17.75 -14.29 -0.87
CA PHE A 272 17.23 -13.71 0.37
C PHE A 272 15.72 -13.96 0.57
N ARG A 273 15.10 -14.77 -0.31
CA ARG A 273 13.72 -15.22 -0.14
C ARG A 273 13.61 -16.18 1.04
N GLY A 274 12.44 -16.22 1.68
CA GLY A 274 12.22 -17.04 2.89
C GLY A 274 12.82 -16.47 4.18
N GLN A 275 13.55 -15.35 4.13
CA GLN A 275 14.21 -14.72 5.29
C GLN A 275 13.44 -13.52 5.86
N GLY A 276 12.16 -13.36 5.49
CA GLY A 276 11.32 -12.27 5.99
C GLY A 276 11.48 -10.91 5.30
N VAL A 277 12.46 -10.71 4.40
CA VAL A 277 12.67 -9.43 3.67
C VAL A 277 11.38 -8.91 3.04
N GLY A 278 10.70 -9.76 2.25
CA GLY A 278 9.47 -9.36 1.56
C GLY A 278 8.33 -9.05 2.53
N ARG A 279 8.25 -9.75 3.67
CA ARG A 279 7.22 -9.50 4.69
C ARG A 279 7.44 -8.11 5.27
N PHE A 280 8.64 -7.87 5.77
CA PHE A 280 9.05 -6.59 6.33
C PHE A 280 8.80 -5.44 5.35
N LEU A 281 9.26 -5.58 4.11
CA LEU A 281 9.12 -4.56 3.09
C LEU A 281 7.65 -4.28 2.74
N HIS A 282 6.80 -5.31 2.64
CA HIS A 282 5.37 -5.12 2.40
C HIS A 282 4.68 -4.43 3.58
N ASP A 283 4.85 -4.95 4.80
CA ASP A 283 4.11 -4.50 5.96
C ASP A 283 4.44 -3.03 6.30
N GLU A 284 5.73 -2.67 6.25
CA GLU A 284 6.19 -1.30 6.46
C GLU A 284 5.66 -0.34 5.38
N VAL A 285 5.74 -0.74 4.11
CA VAL A 285 5.37 0.14 2.99
C VAL A 285 3.85 0.32 2.93
N VAL A 286 3.06 -0.74 3.12
CA VAL A 286 1.60 -0.65 3.20
C VAL A 286 1.17 0.22 4.38
N SER A 287 1.82 0.08 5.55
CA SER A 287 1.55 0.95 6.69
C SER A 287 1.84 2.42 6.37
N LYS A 288 2.96 2.71 5.69
CA LYS A 288 3.28 4.08 5.26
C LYS A 288 2.28 4.64 4.26
N LEU A 289 1.83 3.84 3.28
CA LEU A 289 0.81 4.26 2.32
C LEU A 289 -0.53 4.59 3.01
N ASN A 290 -0.96 3.77 3.97
CA ASN A 290 -2.19 3.99 4.74
C ASN A 290 -2.18 5.30 5.55
N LYS A 291 -1.00 5.78 5.93
CA LYS A 291 -0.84 7.03 6.69
C LYS A 291 -0.85 8.28 5.80
N ILE A 292 -0.82 8.14 4.47
CA ILE A 292 -0.83 9.29 3.56
C ILE A 292 -2.25 9.86 3.53
N ARG A 293 -2.37 11.15 3.86
CA ARG A 293 -3.65 11.87 3.81
C ARG A 293 -4.30 11.73 2.43
N GLY A 294 -5.57 11.35 2.42
CA GLY A 294 -6.36 11.19 1.21
C GLY A 294 -6.32 9.78 0.62
N VAL A 295 -5.36 8.93 1.02
CA VAL A 295 -5.34 7.52 0.59
C VAL A 295 -6.50 6.78 1.24
N GLY A 296 -7.53 6.47 0.43
CA GLY A 296 -8.70 5.70 0.86
C GLY A 296 -8.71 4.27 0.34
N ILE A 297 -7.79 3.94 -0.59
CA ILE A 297 -7.66 2.62 -1.21
C ILE A 297 -6.17 2.28 -1.29
N ILE A 298 -5.79 1.04 -0.96
CA ILE A 298 -4.49 0.47 -1.32
C ILE A 298 -4.67 -0.66 -2.32
N GLN A 299 -3.82 -0.69 -3.34
CA GLN A 299 -3.78 -1.75 -4.35
C GLN A 299 -2.40 -2.41 -4.49
N LEU A 300 -2.41 -3.64 -5.00
CA LEU A 300 -1.25 -4.31 -5.55
C LEU A 300 -1.25 -4.12 -7.06
N GLY A 301 -0.10 -3.74 -7.62
CA GLY A 301 -0.03 -3.13 -8.94
C GLY A 301 -0.19 -1.62 -8.87
N SER A 302 -0.32 -0.97 -10.02
CA SER A 302 -0.33 0.48 -10.16
C SER A 302 -1.33 0.93 -11.23
N THR A 303 -1.92 2.11 -11.06
CA THR A 303 -2.80 2.76 -12.03
C THR A 303 -1.98 3.32 -13.19
N PHE A 304 -1.26 4.40 -12.94
CA PHE A 304 -0.33 5.11 -13.82
C PHE A 304 0.76 5.80 -12.97
N PRO A 305 2.07 5.65 -13.26
CA PRO A 305 2.63 4.77 -14.28
C PRO A 305 2.28 3.31 -13.98
N ARG A 306 1.93 2.56 -15.03
CA ARG A 306 1.48 1.17 -14.91
C ARG A 306 2.65 0.24 -15.17
N LEU A 307 3.37 -0.06 -14.10
CA LEU A 307 4.36 -1.14 -14.14
C LEU A 307 3.60 -2.46 -14.30
N LEU A 308 2.98 -2.94 -13.22
CA LEU A 308 2.12 -4.13 -13.27
C LEU A 308 0.68 -3.70 -12.98
N TYR A 309 -0.28 -4.26 -13.71
CA TYR A 309 -1.70 -3.98 -13.44
C TYR A 309 -2.12 -4.53 -12.07
N GLY A 310 -1.62 -5.73 -11.75
CA GLY A 310 -1.85 -6.43 -10.49
C GLY A 310 -0.78 -7.50 -10.29
N LEU A 311 -1.11 -8.60 -9.62
CA LEU A 311 -0.16 -9.71 -9.44
C LEU A 311 -0.06 -10.57 -10.71
N PRO A 312 1.10 -10.67 -11.38
CA PRO A 312 1.25 -11.49 -12.59
C PRO A 312 1.04 -12.99 -12.31
N VAL A 313 0.36 -13.69 -13.20
CA VAL A 313 0.09 -15.14 -13.12
C VAL A 313 0.68 -15.85 -14.35
N PRO A 314 1.37 -17.00 -14.18
CA PRO A 314 1.53 -17.81 -12.96
C PRO A 314 2.76 -17.47 -12.10
N GLU A 315 3.45 -16.38 -12.37
CA GLU A 315 4.79 -16.13 -11.82
C GLU A 315 4.79 -15.69 -10.33
N THR A 316 3.61 -15.39 -9.76
CA THR A 316 3.47 -14.91 -8.38
C THR A 316 2.98 -16.00 -7.41
N ASP A 317 3.60 -16.06 -6.24
CA ASP A 317 3.08 -16.80 -5.08
C ASP A 317 1.88 -16.05 -4.48
N THR A 318 0.67 -16.45 -4.88
CA THR A 318 -0.57 -15.82 -4.41
C THR A 318 -0.86 -16.12 -2.95
N GLU A 319 -0.46 -17.28 -2.44
CA GLU A 319 -0.68 -17.69 -1.04
C GLU A 319 0.05 -16.74 -0.07
N TRP A 320 1.22 -16.24 -0.49
CA TRP A 320 1.96 -15.23 0.26
C TRP A 320 1.13 -13.95 0.49
N PHE A 321 0.41 -13.47 -0.53
CA PHE A 321 -0.42 -12.28 -0.41
C PHE A 321 -1.72 -12.57 0.36
N GLU A 322 -2.35 -13.73 0.14
CA GLU A 322 -3.54 -14.14 0.88
C GLU A 322 -3.30 -14.18 2.41
N LYS A 323 -2.15 -14.71 2.84
CA LYS A 323 -1.72 -14.72 4.25
C LYS A 323 -1.53 -13.32 4.86
N ARG A 324 -1.57 -12.26 4.05
CA ARG A 324 -1.46 -10.84 4.44
C ARG A 324 -2.77 -10.07 4.27
N GLY A 325 -3.87 -10.80 4.11
CA GLY A 325 -5.22 -10.23 4.04
C GLY A 325 -5.58 -9.64 2.69
N TRP A 326 -4.89 -10.04 1.62
CA TRP A 326 -5.35 -9.78 0.25
C TRP A 326 -6.36 -10.87 -0.14
N ASN A 327 -7.62 -10.49 -0.33
CA ASN A 327 -8.65 -11.44 -0.74
C ASN A 327 -8.49 -11.75 -2.23
N MET A 328 -8.27 -13.02 -2.59
CA MET A 328 -8.12 -13.47 -3.98
C MET A 328 -9.20 -14.48 -4.40
N LYS A 329 -10.15 -14.76 -3.50
CA LYS A 329 -11.10 -15.87 -3.61
C LYS A 329 -12.36 -15.52 -4.38
N GLU A 330 -12.55 -14.23 -4.70
CA GLU A 330 -13.75 -13.74 -5.36
C GLU A 330 -13.40 -13.13 -6.71
N SER A 331 -14.17 -13.44 -7.76
CA SER A 331 -13.99 -12.76 -9.06
C SER A 331 -14.59 -11.35 -9.10
N THR A 332 -14.80 -10.74 -7.92
CA THR A 332 -15.33 -9.39 -7.73
C THR A 332 -14.21 -8.35 -7.88
N PRO A 333 -14.55 -7.08 -8.20
CA PRO A 333 -13.54 -6.01 -8.33
C PRO A 333 -12.68 -5.93 -7.07
N GLY A 334 -11.35 -5.88 -7.23
CA GLY A 334 -10.40 -5.77 -6.12
C GLY A 334 -10.12 -7.04 -5.32
N ASN A 335 -10.80 -8.15 -5.60
CA ASN A 335 -10.64 -9.40 -4.85
C ASN A 335 -10.03 -10.56 -5.67
N GLY A 336 -9.21 -10.24 -6.68
CA GLY A 336 -8.56 -11.25 -7.54
C GLY A 336 -9.29 -11.48 -8.86
N ARG A 337 -10.10 -10.51 -9.31
CA ARG A 337 -10.62 -10.49 -10.68
C ARG A 337 -9.47 -10.59 -11.68
N ARG A 338 -9.67 -11.40 -12.72
CA ARG A 338 -8.68 -11.55 -13.80
C ARG A 338 -8.64 -10.30 -14.66
N VAL A 339 -7.43 -9.85 -14.98
CA VAL A 339 -7.16 -8.75 -15.91
C VAL A 339 -6.09 -9.17 -16.89
N LEU A 340 -6.24 -8.79 -18.16
CA LEU A 340 -5.39 -9.25 -19.24
C LEU A 340 -4.83 -8.08 -20.06
N ASP A 341 -3.55 -8.17 -20.37
CA ASP A 341 -2.92 -7.37 -21.41
C ASP A 341 -2.89 -8.19 -22.70
N TRP A 342 -3.12 -7.52 -23.84
CA TRP A 342 -3.29 -8.16 -25.13
C TRP A 342 -2.37 -7.56 -26.19
N LEU A 343 -1.95 -8.40 -27.13
CA LEU A 343 -1.12 -8.00 -28.26
C LEU A 343 -1.73 -8.51 -29.56
N LEU A 344 -1.87 -7.60 -30.53
CA LEU A 344 -2.22 -7.91 -31.91
C LEU A 344 -1.06 -7.48 -32.83
N ARG A 345 -0.67 -8.36 -33.75
CA ARG A 345 0.16 -8.00 -34.91
C ARG A 345 -0.73 -7.87 -36.12
N PHE A 346 -0.66 -6.75 -36.83
CA PHE A 346 -1.59 -6.46 -37.92
C PHE A 346 -1.42 -7.39 -39.12
N ALA A 347 -0.19 -7.88 -39.35
CA ALA A 347 0.11 -8.80 -40.44
C ALA A 347 -0.55 -10.18 -40.24
N ASP A 348 -0.78 -10.59 -38.99
CA ASP A 348 -1.27 -11.93 -38.66
C ASP A 348 -2.80 -12.03 -38.81
N TYR A 349 -3.50 -10.89 -38.83
CA TYR A 349 -4.95 -10.85 -38.84
C TYR A 349 -5.46 -9.71 -39.73
N PRO A 350 -6.12 -9.99 -40.87
CA PRO A 350 -6.68 -8.93 -41.72
C PRO A 350 -7.79 -8.16 -40.99
N VAL A 351 -8.04 -6.93 -41.43
CA VAL A 351 -9.15 -6.13 -40.90
C VAL A 351 -10.47 -6.76 -41.36
N PRO A 352 -11.38 -7.13 -40.45
CA PRO A 352 -12.69 -7.65 -40.84
C PRO A 352 -13.52 -6.56 -41.50
N ASP A 353 -14.24 -6.91 -42.56
CA ASP A 353 -15.20 -6.03 -43.21
C ASP A 353 -16.51 -6.00 -42.40
N LEU A 354 -16.81 -4.85 -41.80
CA LEU A 354 -17.99 -4.64 -40.97
C LEU A 354 -18.76 -3.43 -41.48
N ALA A 355 -20.08 -3.59 -41.68
CA ALA A 355 -20.95 -2.45 -41.91
C ALA A 355 -20.88 -1.46 -40.74
N SER A 356 -21.04 -0.15 -41.01
CA SER A 356 -20.92 0.91 -40.00
C SER A 356 -21.85 0.72 -38.80
N ALA A 357 -23.01 0.08 -39.02
CA ALA A 357 -24.06 -0.08 -38.02
C ALA A 357 -24.53 1.25 -37.40
N GLY A 358 -24.42 2.36 -38.14
CA GLY A 358 -24.74 3.71 -37.65
C GLY A 358 -23.70 4.30 -36.69
N LEU A 359 -22.56 3.61 -36.51
CA LEU A 359 -21.45 4.08 -35.68
C LEU A 359 -20.39 4.77 -36.54
N THR A 360 -19.89 5.90 -36.05
CA THR A 360 -18.78 6.65 -36.64
C THR A 360 -17.65 6.76 -35.63
N PHE A 361 -16.41 6.54 -36.07
CA PHE A 361 -15.22 6.70 -35.23
C PHE A 361 -14.28 7.71 -35.85
N ARG A 362 -13.76 8.63 -35.04
CA ARG A 362 -12.87 9.69 -35.50
C ARG A 362 -11.93 10.16 -34.37
N PRO A 363 -10.85 10.88 -34.70
CA PRO A 363 -10.09 11.61 -33.69
C PRO A 363 -10.98 12.57 -32.90
N CYS A 364 -10.67 12.72 -31.62
CA CYS A 364 -11.29 13.67 -30.72
C CYS A 364 -11.06 15.11 -31.18
N GLN A 365 -12.06 15.95 -30.99
CA GLN A 365 -12.05 17.37 -31.32
C GLN A 365 -12.31 18.20 -30.07
N LEU A 366 -11.99 19.50 -30.14
CA LEU A 366 -12.17 20.40 -29.00
C LEU A 366 -13.63 20.48 -28.52
N THR A 367 -14.58 20.29 -29.44
CA THR A 367 -16.03 20.24 -29.14
C THR A 367 -16.43 19.02 -28.31
N ASP A 368 -15.64 17.94 -28.36
CA ASP A 368 -15.94 16.70 -27.61
C ASP A 368 -15.41 16.77 -26.17
N TYR A 369 -14.61 17.78 -25.82
CA TYR A 369 -13.84 17.83 -24.57
C TYR A 369 -14.69 17.55 -23.34
N GLN A 370 -15.79 18.30 -23.20
CA GLN A 370 -16.64 18.21 -22.03
C GLN A 370 -17.27 16.81 -21.92
N GLU A 371 -17.81 16.29 -23.03
CA GLU A 371 -18.50 15.01 -23.02
C GLU A 371 -17.54 13.83 -22.79
N VAL A 372 -16.33 13.86 -23.35
CA VAL A 372 -15.30 12.83 -23.13
C VAL A 372 -14.87 12.79 -21.68
N VAL A 373 -14.60 13.95 -21.07
CA VAL A 373 -14.15 14.04 -19.67
C VAL A 373 -15.26 13.60 -18.71
N GLU A 374 -16.49 14.03 -18.94
CA GLU A 374 -17.66 13.62 -18.15
C GLU A 374 -17.92 12.11 -18.26
N MET A 375 -17.88 11.57 -19.48
CA MET A 375 -18.03 10.13 -19.73
C MET A 375 -16.92 9.34 -19.03
N ALA A 376 -15.66 9.76 -19.18
CA ALA A 376 -14.52 9.13 -18.56
C ALA A 376 -14.65 9.10 -17.03
N ASN A 377 -15.03 10.21 -16.39
CA ASN A 377 -15.22 10.29 -14.94
C ASN A 377 -16.34 9.35 -14.45
N LYS A 378 -17.49 9.37 -15.13
CA LYS A 378 -18.65 8.56 -14.76
C LYS A 378 -18.36 7.07 -14.89
N GLU A 379 -17.81 6.65 -16.02
CA GLU A 379 -17.53 5.24 -16.30
C GLU A 379 -16.33 4.71 -15.50
N SER A 380 -15.32 5.54 -15.23
CA SER A 380 -14.20 5.15 -14.37
C SER A 380 -14.64 4.87 -12.94
N GLN A 381 -15.55 5.67 -12.39
CA GLN A 381 -16.10 5.44 -11.05
C GLN A 381 -16.92 4.15 -10.97
N LYS A 382 -17.82 3.93 -11.94
CA LYS A 382 -18.64 2.72 -12.01
C LYS A 382 -17.81 1.44 -12.12
N ARG A 383 -16.74 1.50 -12.92
CA ARG A 383 -15.94 0.32 -13.27
C ARG A 383 -14.67 0.15 -12.43
N TYR A 384 -14.40 1.04 -11.48
CA TYR A 384 -13.11 1.10 -10.77
C TYR A 384 -11.93 1.25 -11.75
N GLY A 385 -12.11 2.06 -12.80
CA GLY A 385 -11.08 2.45 -13.78
C GLY A 385 -10.20 3.57 -13.24
N PHE A 386 -9.56 3.35 -12.09
CA PHE A 386 -8.78 4.38 -11.39
C PHE A 386 -7.72 5.02 -12.32
N GLY A 387 -7.64 6.35 -12.31
CA GLY A 387 -6.72 7.13 -13.13
C GLY A 387 -7.16 7.37 -14.58
N TRP A 388 -8.28 6.81 -15.05
CA TRP A 388 -8.78 7.10 -16.41
C TRP A 388 -9.12 8.57 -16.61
N TYR A 389 -9.80 9.19 -15.65
CA TYR A 389 -10.09 10.62 -15.68
C TYR A 389 -8.81 11.45 -15.88
N ASP A 390 -7.78 11.19 -15.07
CA ASP A 390 -6.49 11.89 -15.15
C ASP A 390 -5.82 11.69 -16.51
N GLN A 391 -5.86 10.49 -17.08
CA GLN A 391 -5.27 10.22 -18.40
C GLN A 391 -6.01 10.96 -19.52
N TYR A 392 -7.34 10.95 -19.50
CA TYR A 392 -8.13 11.70 -20.47
C TYR A 392 -7.88 13.20 -20.32
N ALA A 393 -7.95 13.74 -19.10
CA ALA A 393 -7.70 15.17 -18.84
C ALA A 393 -6.31 15.59 -19.33
N LYS A 394 -5.25 14.88 -18.92
CA LYS A 394 -3.86 15.16 -19.35
C LYS A 394 -3.69 15.07 -20.87
N THR A 395 -4.33 14.12 -21.52
CA THR A 395 -4.22 13.94 -22.98
C THR A 395 -4.95 15.05 -23.72
N MET A 396 -6.17 15.41 -23.27
CA MET A 396 -6.96 16.51 -23.83
C MET A 396 -6.29 17.87 -23.64
N ASP A 397 -5.64 18.10 -22.49
CA ASP A 397 -4.91 19.34 -22.18
C ASP A 397 -3.53 19.45 -22.86
N SER A 398 -3.18 18.48 -23.71
CA SER A 398 -1.89 18.41 -24.39
C SER A 398 -2.05 18.52 -25.92
N CYS A 399 -0.92 18.51 -26.63
CA CYS A 399 -0.93 18.42 -28.10
C CYS A 399 -1.38 17.04 -28.64
N TYR A 400 -1.64 16.07 -27.77
CA TYR A 400 -2.01 14.69 -28.12
C TYR A 400 -3.53 14.43 -28.08
N MET A 401 -4.37 15.47 -28.06
CA MET A 401 -5.84 15.32 -28.09
C MET A 401 -6.31 14.42 -29.25
N ASN A 402 -5.68 14.53 -30.43
CA ASN A 402 -6.00 13.74 -31.62
C ASN A 402 -5.60 12.25 -31.51
N ASP A 403 -4.96 11.85 -30.41
CA ASP A 403 -4.66 10.44 -30.11
C ASP A 403 -5.85 9.76 -29.42
N ILE A 404 -6.84 10.53 -28.95
CA ILE A 404 -8.12 10.00 -28.48
C ILE A 404 -9.00 9.69 -29.69
N VAL A 405 -9.47 8.45 -29.78
CA VAL A 405 -10.47 8.03 -30.76
C VAL A 405 -11.83 8.05 -30.07
N VAL A 406 -12.77 8.82 -30.60
CA VAL A 406 -14.16 8.89 -30.13
C VAL A 406 -15.07 8.09 -31.05
N GLY A 407 -16.06 7.42 -30.46
CA GLY A 407 -17.11 6.66 -31.15
C GLY A 407 -18.46 7.31 -30.94
N LEU A 408 -19.18 7.54 -32.02
CA LEU A 408 -20.47 8.24 -32.06
C LEU A 408 -21.54 7.33 -32.65
N GLU A 409 -22.72 7.33 -32.06
CA GLU A 409 -23.95 6.77 -32.64
C GLU A 409 -24.87 7.93 -33.03
N GLY A 410 -24.89 8.28 -34.32
CA GLY A 410 -25.37 9.60 -34.74
C GLY A 410 -24.49 10.71 -34.16
N GLU A 411 -25.07 11.59 -33.34
CA GLU A 411 -24.37 12.66 -32.63
C GLU A 411 -24.02 12.29 -31.17
N ASN A 412 -24.50 11.14 -30.66
CA ASN A 412 -24.27 10.73 -29.27
C ASN A 412 -22.89 10.09 -29.11
N LEU A 413 -22.04 10.62 -28.22
CA LEU A 413 -20.76 10.00 -27.88
C LEU A 413 -21.00 8.72 -27.10
N VAL A 414 -20.71 7.55 -27.66
CA VAL A 414 -20.94 6.25 -27.01
C VAL A 414 -19.66 5.59 -26.51
N ALA A 415 -18.50 6.02 -27.03
CA ALA A 415 -17.22 5.46 -26.63
C ALA A 415 -16.03 6.41 -26.84
N ALA A 416 -14.94 6.15 -26.12
CA ALA A 416 -13.63 6.74 -26.35
C ALA A 416 -12.51 5.76 -25.99
N ALA A 417 -11.35 5.90 -26.62
CA ALA A 417 -10.12 5.22 -26.22
C ALA A 417 -8.90 6.11 -26.51
N ILE A 418 -7.83 5.97 -25.73
CA ILE A 418 -6.57 6.69 -25.96
C ILE A 418 -5.63 5.77 -26.73
N THR A 419 -5.34 6.11 -27.98
CA THR A 419 -4.20 5.52 -28.70
C THR A 419 -2.91 6.20 -28.26
N TYR A 420 -1.78 5.51 -28.29
CA TYR A 420 -0.49 6.11 -27.97
C TYR A 420 0.66 5.40 -28.68
N PHE A 421 1.78 6.10 -28.79
CA PHE A 421 2.93 5.67 -29.59
C PHE A 421 4.20 5.62 -28.73
N PRO A 422 5.08 4.64 -28.95
CA PRO A 422 6.39 4.61 -28.29
C PRO A 422 7.17 5.91 -28.48
N ASP A 423 7.83 6.36 -27.40
CA ASP A 423 8.83 7.43 -27.39
C ASP A 423 8.40 8.77 -28.03
N ASN A 424 7.10 9.01 -28.19
CA ASN A 424 6.56 10.24 -28.78
C ASN A 424 6.26 11.33 -27.75
N GLY A 425 6.34 11.03 -26.45
CA GLY A 425 6.04 11.96 -25.36
C GLY A 425 4.55 12.06 -24.96
N SER A 426 3.68 11.19 -25.50
CA SER A 426 2.27 11.12 -25.10
C SER A 426 2.12 10.72 -23.61
N PRO A 427 1.11 11.22 -22.89
CA PRO A 427 0.89 10.88 -21.48
C PRO A 427 0.80 9.37 -21.23
N CYS A 428 -0.01 8.65 -22.02
CA CYS A 428 -0.13 7.19 -21.90
C CYS A 428 1.17 6.47 -22.26
N GLY A 429 1.90 6.92 -23.28
CA GLY A 429 3.20 6.33 -23.65
C GLY A 429 4.28 6.54 -22.59
N ALA A 430 4.21 7.63 -21.82
CA ALA A 430 5.09 7.87 -20.68
C ALA A 430 4.76 6.97 -19.47
N ASP A 431 3.50 6.53 -19.35
CA ASP A 431 3.00 5.78 -18.21
C ASP A 431 2.93 4.26 -18.42
N ILE A 432 2.83 3.79 -19.67
CA ILE A 432 2.73 2.37 -20.01
C ILE A 432 3.90 1.98 -20.93
N PRO A 433 4.90 1.26 -20.42
CA PRO A 433 6.15 1.02 -21.15
C PRO A 433 6.10 -0.15 -22.13
N TRP A 434 5.07 -0.99 -22.03
CA TRP A 434 5.06 -2.31 -22.67
C TRP A 434 5.08 -2.28 -24.20
N PRO A 435 4.36 -1.37 -24.90
CA PRO A 435 4.46 -1.28 -26.36
C PRO A 435 5.91 -1.02 -26.81
N ALA A 436 6.57 0.00 -26.24
CA ALA A 436 7.95 0.36 -26.56
C ALA A 436 8.94 -0.78 -26.22
N SER A 437 8.69 -1.50 -25.12
CA SER A 437 9.50 -2.65 -24.71
C SER A 437 9.34 -3.87 -25.62
N ILE A 438 8.15 -4.10 -26.19
CA ILE A 438 7.90 -5.19 -27.15
C ILE A 438 8.52 -4.85 -28.50
N GLY A 439 8.42 -3.59 -28.92
CA GLY A 439 9.09 -3.08 -30.11
C GLY A 439 8.62 -1.69 -30.51
N GLN A 440 9.53 -0.91 -31.08
CA GLN A 440 9.28 0.49 -31.47
C GLN A 440 8.18 0.69 -32.52
N SER A 441 7.72 -0.38 -33.16
CA SER A 441 6.62 -0.36 -34.13
C SER A 441 5.29 -0.88 -33.55
N ILE A 442 5.19 -1.03 -32.23
CA ILE A 442 3.96 -1.44 -31.55
C ILE A 442 3.33 -0.21 -30.90
N GLY A 443 2.11 0.14 -31.32
CA GLY A 443 1.30 1.16 -30.68
C GLY A 443 0.52 0.61 -29.49
N GLY A 444 0.00 1.50 -28.65
CA GLY A 444 -0.83 1.14 -27.51
C GLY A 444 -2.24 1.72 -27.60
N VAL A 445 -3.17 1.08 -26.89
CA VAL A 445 -4.54 1.55 -26.65
C VAL A 445 -4.88 1.35 -25.18
N SER A 446 -5.21 2.43 -24.48
CA SER A 446 -5.59 2.43 -23.07
C SER A 446 -6.93 3.12 -22.85
N CYS A 447 -7.42 3.06 -21.60
CA CYS A 447 -8.60 3.77 -21.12
C CYS A 447 -9.85 3.58 -21.99
N ILE A 448 -10.06 2.38 -22.53
CA ILE A 448 -11.23 2.05 -23.37
C ILE A 448 -12.51 2.27 -22.55
N CYS A 449 -13.23 3.32 -22.90
CA CYS A 449 -14.41 3.81 -22.20
C CYS A 449 -15.62 3.65 -23.12
N ILE A 450 -16.62 2.91 -22.68
CA ILE A 450 -17.87 2.70 -23.42
C ILE A 450 -19.01 3.01 -22.43
N LYS A 451 -20.02 3.76 -22.84
CA LYS A 451 -21.20 4.03 -22.01
C LYS A 451 -22.02 2.74 -21.87
N ASP A 452 -21.74 1.92 -20.86
CA ASP A 452 -22.54 0.73 -20.58
C ASP A 452 -23.90 1.18 -20.03
N GLU A 453 -24.96 0.53 -20.50
CA GLU A 453 -26.34 0.74 -20.04
C GLU A 453 -26.90 2.15 -20.34
N ASP A 454 -26.33 2.86 -21.31
CA ASP A 454 -26.96 4.07 -21.84
C ASP A 454 -28.26 3.67 -22.57
N PRO A 455 -29.44 4.10 -22.09
CA PRO A 455 -30.72 3.76 -22.73
C PRO A 455 -30.81 4.30 -24.16
N ASP A 456 -30.00 5.30 -24.50
CA ASP A 456 -29.95 5.90 -25.83
C ASP A 456 -28.97 5.17 -26.77
N MET A 457 -28.16 4.23 -26.26
CA MET A 457 -27.28 3.40 -27.07
C MET A 457 -28.05 2.21 -27.67
N VAL A 458 -28.20 2.20 -28.99
CA VAL A 458 -28.92 1.15 -29.74
C VAL A 458 -28.01 -0.05 -30.01
N ASN A 459 -26.75 0.20 -30.33
CA ASN A 459 -25.77 -0.86 -30.58
C ASN A 459 -25.36 -1.59 -29.30
N ARG A 460 -25.14 -2.90 -29.39
CA ARG A 460 -24.59 -3.67 -28.26
C ARG A 460 -23.16 -3.24 -27.95
N ARG A 461 -22.80 -3.25 -26.68
CA ARG A 461 -21.44 -2.94 -26.19
C ARG A 461 -20.33 -3.62 -26.99
N ASP A 462 -20.44 -4.93 -27.25
CA ASP A 462 -19.44 -5.68 -28.01
C ASP A 462 -19.30 -5.18 -29.46
N SER A 463 -20.40 -4.72 -30.07
CA SER A 463 -20.43 -4.13 -31.42
C SER A 463 -19.65 -2.80 -31.45
N VAL A 464 -19.83 -1.98 -30.40
CA VAL A 464 -19.12 -0.70 -30.22
C VAL A 464 -17.64 -0.95 -29.93
N ALA A 465 -17.32 -1.84 -28.98
CA ALA A 465 -15.95 -2.21 -28.61
C ALA A 465 -15.16 -2.74 -29.82
N THR A 466 -15.76 -3.63 -30.61
CA THR A 466 -15.14 -4.20 -31.82
C THR A 466 -14.75 -3.08 -32.79
N ARG A 467 -15.68 -2.18 -33.12
CA ARG A 467 -15.42 -1.12 -34.09
C ARG A 467 -14.48 -0.04 -33.56
N LEU A 468 -14.54 0.27 -32.26
CA LEU A 468 -13.58 1.17 -31.62
C LEU A 468 -12.15 0.63 -31.73
N LEU A 469 -11.95 -0.66 -31.45
CA LEU A 469 -10.64 -1.30 -31.57
C LEU A 469 -10.15 -1.33 -33.03
N LEU A 470 -11.04 -1.49 -34.00
CA LEU A 470 -10.69 -1.38 -35.42
C LEU A 470 -10.31 0.05 -35.83
N ALA A 471 -11.02 1.06 -35.31
CA ALA A 471 -10.67 2.46 -35.53
C ALA A 471 -9.33 2.84 -34.88
N CYS A 472 -9.05 2.30 -33.68
CA CYS A 472 -7.74 2.43 -33.02
C CYS A 472 -6.65 1.75 -33.86
N ARG A 473 -6.89 0.53 -34.34
CA ARG A 473 -5.99 -0.18 -35.26
C ARG A 473 -5.68 0.65 -36.50
N GLN A 474 -6.70 1.24 -37.13
CA GLN A 474 -6.53 2.09 -38.31
C GLN A 474 -5.67 3.31 -37.98
N THR A 475 -5.98 4.01 -36.89
CA THR A 475 -5.22 5.18 -36.42
C THR A 475 -3.74 4.85 -36.19
N LEU A 476 -3.46 3.72 -35.54
CA LEU A 476 -2.10 3.24 -35.30
C LEU A 476 -1.40 2.86 -36.63
N SER A 477 -2.09 2.15 -37.52
CA SER A 477 -1.55 1.68 -38.80
C SER A 477 -1.23 2.84 -39.76
N GLU A 478 -2.09 3.85 -39.84
CA GLU A 478 -1.87 5.05 -40.68
C GLU A 478 -0.63 5.83 -40.26
N ARG A 479 -0.24 5.71 -38.98
CA ARG A 479 0.97 6.32 -38.41
C ARG A 479 2.14 5.34 -38.32
N GLY A 480 2.09 4.24 -39.06
CA GLY A 480 3.22 3.33 -39.28
C GLY A 480 3.42 2.25 -38.22
N MET A 481 2.48 2.07 -37.28
CA MET A 481 2.55 0.94 -36.34
C MET A 481 2.16 -0.37 -37.04
N VAL A 482 2.82 -1.46 -36.67
CA VAL A 482 2.60 -2.81 -37.22
C VAL A 482 1.85 -3.72 -36.26
N GLY A 483 1.56 -3.24 -35.06
CA GLY A 483 0.82 -3.94 -34.04
C GLY A 483 0.24 -3.01 -32.99
N MET A 484 -0.64 -3.56 -32.16
CA MET A 484 -1.40 -2.85 -31.15
C MET A 484 -1.39 -3.64 -29.85
N PHE A 485 -1.06 -2.96 -28.76
CA PHE A 485 -1.12 -3.45 -27.39
C PHE A 485 -2.34 -2.86 -26.69
N VAL A 486 -3.13 -3.67 -25.99
CA VAL A 486 -4.26 -3.22 -25.19
C VAL A 486 -4.01 -3.61 -23.75
N ASP A 487 -3.86 -2.62 -22.86
CA ASP A 487 -3.61 -2.84 -21.44
C ASP A 487 -4.90 -3.05 -20.64
N GLY A 488 -4.83 -3.91 -19.62
CA GLY A 488 -5.76 -3.86 -18.50
C GLY A 488 -7.21 -4.27 -18.80
N SER A 489 -7.46 -5.12 -19.80
CA SER A 489 -8.82 -5.52 -20.16
C SER A 489 -9.43 -6.48 -19.15
N ARG A 490 -10.66 -6.18 -18.72
CA ARG A 490 -11.43 -6.95 -17.72
C ARG A 490 -12.62 -7.73 -18.32
N SER A 491 -13.19 -7.23 -19.41
CA SER A 491 -14.52 -7.65 -19.90
C SER A 491 -14.56 -7.93 -21.40
N ASP A 492 -13.51 -7.56 -22.14
CA ASP A 492 -13.51 -7.54 -23.61
C ASP A 492 -12.77 -8.73 -24.23
N GLU A 493 -12.54 -9.79 -23.45
CA GLU A 493 -11.73 -10.94 -23.86
C GLU A 493 -12.28 -11.60 -25.13
N ASN A 494 -13.59 -11.83 -25.21
CA ASN A 494 -14.20 -12.45 -26.40
C ASN A 494 -14.03 -11.55 -27.64
N VAL A 495 -14.22 -10.24 -27.49
CA VAL A 495 -14.03 -9.25 -28.57
C VAL A 495 -12.58 -9.24 -29.03
N LEU A 496 -11.62 -9.12 -28.11
CA LEU A 496 -10.19 -9.11 -28.41
C LEU A 496 -9.74 -10.43 -29.07
N GLN A 497 -10.18 -11.58 -28.58
CA GLN A 497 -9.88 -12.89 -29.20
C GLN A 497 -10.44 -12.97 -30.63
N SER A 498 -11.69 -12.52 -30.84
CA SER A 498 -12.30 -12.50 -32.18
C SER A 498 -11.60 -11.58 -33.18
N LEU A 499 -10.87 -10.57 -32.67
CA LEU A 499 -10.06 -9.66 -33.47
C LEU A 499 -8.62 -10.16 -33.67
N GLY A 500 -8.31 -11.37 -33.20
CA GLY A 500 -6.99 -12.00 -33.37
C GLY A 500 -5.95 -11.61 -32.33
N PHE A 501 -6.34 -10.94 -31.24
CA PHE A 501 -5.40 -10.62 -30.17
C PHE A 501 -4.96 -11.88 -29.43
N CYS A 502 -3.67 -11.93 -29.10
CA CYS A 502 -3.08 -12.93 -28.22
C CYS A 502 -2.87 -12.33 -26.83
N LYS A 503 -3.03 -13.16 -25.79
CA LYS A 503 -2.73 -12.78 -24.41
C LYS A 503 -1.23 -12.50 -24.28
N TRP A 504 -0.87 -11.33 -23.76
CA TRP A 504 0.52 -10.95 -23.47
C TRP A 504 0.87 -11.19 -22.00
N ALA A 505 0.01 -10.72 -21.09
CA ALA A 505 0.14 -10.94 -19.66
C ALA A 505 -1.22 -11.13 -18.98
N GLU A 506 -1.23 -11.84 -17.86
CA GLU A 506 -2.39 -12.03 -17.00
C GLU A 506 -2.08 -11.61 -15.58
N TYR A 507 -3.03 -10.93 -14.96
CA TYR A 507 -2.90 -10.44 -13.59
C TYR A 507 -4.15 -10.77 -12.77
N LYS A 508 -3.93 -10.82 -11.45
CA LYS A 508 -4.98 -10.72 -10.44
C LYS A 508 -5.05 -9.29 -9.93
N GLU A 509 -6.17 -8.62 -10.18
CA GLU A 509 -6.45 -7.29 -9.66
C GLU A 509 -6.79 -7.35 -8.17
N LEU A 510 -6.08 -6.57 -7.37
CA LEU A 510 -6.23 -6.57 -5.91
C LEU A 510 -6.18 -5.16 -5.35
N TRP A 511 -7.23 -4.79 -4.63
CA TRP A 511 -7.29 -3.55 -3.87
C TRP A 511 -8.24 -3.67 -2.68
N ARG A 512 -8.00 -2.89 -1.64
CA ARG A 512 -8.84 -2.82 -0.45
C ARG A 512 -8.93 -1.38 0.05
N LYS A 513 -9.94 -1.09 0.88
CA LYS A 513 -9.99 0.19 1.58
C LYS A 513 -8.79 0.32 2.51
N ALA A 514 -8.20 1.52 2.53
CA ALA A 514 -7.03 1.86 3.33
C ALA A 514 -7.36 1.81 4.83
#